data_AF-A0A6A9SU65-F1
#
_entry.id   AF-A0A6A9SU65-F1
#
_cell.length_a   1.000
_cell.length_b   1.000
_cell.length_c   1.000
_cell.angle_alpha   90.00
_cell.angle_beta   90.00
_cell.angle_gamma   90.00
#
_symmetry.space_group_name_H-M   'P 1'
#
loop_
_entity.id
_entity.type
_entity.pdbx_description
1 polymer ?
#
loop_
_entity_poly.entity_id
_entity_poly.type
_entity_poly.pdbx_seq_one_letter_code
_entity_poly.pdbx_strand_id
1 'polypeptide(L)' 'MTRVPITETVVEQLREVLDSGRLDAPHNWMAAQFAAQDLGHEELATFIYEADAATYYEAVEKAQSDTQ' A
#
# COMPACT_ATOMS: atom_id res chain seq x y z
N MET A 1 2.57 -8.78 -11.61
CA MET A 1 1.17 -8.31 -11.72
C MET A 1 0.24 -9.49 -11.74
N THR A 2 0.03 -10.05 -10.55
CA THR A 2 -0.89 -11.14 -10.23
C THR A 2 -1.79 -10.66 -9.11
N ARG A 3 -2.96 -11.29 -8.91
CA ARG A 3 -3.78 -11.03 -7.72
C ARG A 3 -3.06 -11.57 -6.49
N VAL A 4 -2.39 -10.69 -5.77
CA VAL A 4 -1.73 -11.00 -4.49
C VAL A 4 -2.75 -10.84 -3.37
N PRO A 5 -2.80 -11.75 -2.37
CA PRO A 5 -3.69 -11.58 -1.23
C PRO A 5 -3.35 -10.29 -0.46
N ILE A 6 -4.39 -9.48 -0.18
CA ILE A 6 -4.30 -8.30 0.68
C ILE A 6 -4.38 -8.78 2.13
N THR A 7 -3.25 -8.82 2.83
CA THR A 7 -3.16 -9.18 4.25
C THR A 7 -3.51 -7.98 5.14
N GLU A 8 -3.87 -8.24 6.40
CA GLU A 8 -4.08 -7.17 7.39
C GLU A 8 -2.80 -6.35 7.59
N THR A 9 -1.64 -7.01 7.64
CA THR A 9 -0.32 -6.37 7.67
C THR A 9 -0.12 -5.38 6.52
N VAL A 10 -0.46 -5.76 5.28
CA VAL A 10 -0.34 -4.86 4.11
C VAL A 10 -1.24 -3.65 4.28
N VAL A 11 -2.45 -3.81 4.81
CA VAL A 11 -3.38 -2.70 5.06
C VAL A 11 -2.85 -1.78 6.15
N GLU A 12 -2.34 -2.32 7.26
CA GLU A 12 -1.74 -1.54 8.35
C GLU A 12 -0.52 -0.75 7.88
N GLN A 13 0.42 -1.39 7.19
CA GLN A 13 1.61 -0.73 6.64
C GLN A 13 1.23 0.34 5.60
N LEU A 14 0.22 0.06 4.77
CA LEU A 14 -0.26 1.02 3.77
C LEU A 14 -0.91 2.22 4.45
N ARG A 15 -1.62 2.01 5.56
CA ARG A 15 -2.18 3.08 6.38
C ARG A 15 -1.09 3.95 6.98
N GLU A 16 -0.03 3.37 7.55
CA GLU A 16 1.13 4.13 8.06
C GLU A 16 1.78 4.97 6.94
N VAL A 17 1.92 4.39 5.76
CA VAL A 17 2.43 5.06 4.56
C VAL A 17 1.52 6.22 4.12
N LEU A 18 0.20 6.04 4.13
CA LEU A 18 -0.77 7.10 3.80
C LEU A 18 -0.80 8.21 4.86
N ASP A 19 -0.74 7.85 6.15
CA ASP A 19 -0.74 8.80 7.28
C ASP A 19 0.57 9.61 7.36
N SER A 20 1.68 9.01 6.91
CA SER A 20 2.98 9.69 6.87
C SER A 20 3.03 10.95 5.99
N GLY A 21 2.03 11.16 5.12
CA GLY A 21 1.98 12.28 4.19
C GLY A 21 3.07 12.25 3.11
N ARG A 22 3.77 11.12 2.95
CA ARG A 22 4.84 10.93 1.96
C ARG A 22 4.32 10.62 0.56
N LEU A 23 3.01 10.38 0.41
CA LEU A 23 2.36 10.23 -0.89
C LEU A 23 1.61 11.49 -1.27
N ASP A 24 1.97 12.03 -2.44
CA ASP A 24 1.17 13.08 -3.10
C ASP A 24 -0.21 12.57 -3.51
N ALA A 25 -0.31 11.29 -3.86
CA ALA A 25 -1.53 10.66 -4.34
C ALA A 25 -1.60 9.18 -3.90
N PRO A 26 -2.69 8.74 -3.23
CA PRO A 26 -2.84 7.36 -2.73
C PRO A 26 -2.79 6.28 -3.82
N HIS A 27 -3.06 6.65 -5.07
CA HIS A 27 -3.03 5.76 -6.24
C HIS A 27 -1.65 5.67 -6.89
N ASN A 28 -0.67 6.44 -6.42
CA ASN A 28 0.69 6.37 -6.92
C ASN A 28 1.43 5.18 -6.29
N TRP A 29 1.22 3.99 -6.87
CA TRP A 29 1.87 2.75 -6.46
C TRP A 29 3.40 2.86 -6.45
N MET A 30 3.99 3.63 -7.37
CA MET A 30 5.44 3.82 -7.40
C MET A 30 5.93 4.58 -6.17
N ALA A 31 5.26 5.68 -5.82
CA ALA A 31 5.57 6.43 -4.60
C ALA A 31 5.28 5.60 -3.33
N ALA A 32 4.20 4.82 -3.32
CA ALA A 32 3.88 3.93 -2.20
C ALA A 32 4.97 2.86 -1.99
N GLN A 33 5.49 2.28 -3.07
CA GLN A 33 6.57 1.30 -2.99
C GLN A 33 7.83 1.91 -2.38
N PHE A 34 8.21 3.13 -2.79
CA PHE A 34 9.35 3.83 -2.21
C PHE A 34 9.12 4.20 -0.75
N ALA A 35 7.94 4.71 -0.40
CA ALA A 35 7.59 5.04 0.98
C ALA A 35 7.60 3.80 1.87
N ALA A 36 7.10 2.67 1.38
CA ALA A 36 7.12 1.38 2.06
C ALA A 36 8.57 0.94 2.34
N GLN A 37 9.46 1.02 1.35
CA GLN A 37 10.88 0.69 1.54
C GLN A 37 11.56 1.62 2.56
N ASP A 38 11.30 2.92 2.50
CA ASP A 38 11.90 3.90 3.41
C ASP A 38 11.45 3.71 4.87
N LEU A 39 10.21 3.24 5.08
CA LEU A 39 9.67 2.91 6.41
C LEU A 39 10.04 1.50 6.89
N GLY A 40 10.69 0.68 6.06
CA GLY A 40 11.03 -0.71 6.39
C GLY A 40 9.87 -1.69 6.24
N HIS A 41 8.82 -1.33 5.52
CA HIS A 41 7.67 -2.18 5.21
C HIS A 41 7.94 -3.07 3.99
N GLU A 42 8.83 -4.05 4.14
CA GLU A 42 9.26 -4.94 3.06
C GLU A 42 8.10 -5.78 2.46
N GLU A 43 7.13 -6.17 3.31
CA GLU A 43 5.94 -6.92 2.87
C GLU A 43 5.05 -6.06 1.97
N LEU A 44 4.76 -4.81 2.37
CA LEU A 44 4.03 -3.86 1.54
C LEU A 44 4.78 -3.55 0.24
N ALA A 45 6.10 -3.32 0.28
CA ALA A 45 6.87 -3.04 -0.92
C ALA A 45 6.82 -4.21 -1.92
N THR A 46 6.90 -5.45 -1.43
CA THR A 46 6.78 -6.66 -2.24
C THR A 46 5.36 -6.80 -2.81
N PHE A 47 4.35 -6.58 -1.96
CA PHE A 47 2.95 -6.57 -2.39
C PHE A 47 2.71 -5.57 -3.52
N ILE A 48 3.15 -4.32 -3.39
CA ILE A 48 2.97 -3.28 -4.42
C ILE A 48 3.67 -3.65 -5.73
N TYR A 49 4.86 -4.27 -5.63
CA TYR A 49 5.62 -4.72 -6.80
C TYR A 49 4.93 -5.87 -7.55
N GLU A 50 4.36 -6.83 -6.82
CA GLU A 50 3.76 -8.03 -7.40
C GLU A 50 2.29 -7.85 -7.80
N ALA A 51 1.54 -7.04 -7.03
CA ALA A 51 0.13 -6.78 -7.22
C ALA A 51 -0.15 -6.11 -8.56
N ASP A 52 -1.32 -6.40 -9.13
CA ASP A 52 -1.87 -5.60 -10.21
C ASP A 52 -2.46 -4.28 -9.67
N ALA A 53 -2.70 -3.32 -10.57
CA ALA A 53 -3.22 -2.01 -10.21
C ALA A 53 -4.58 -2.07 -9.49
N ALA A 54 -5.47 -2.99 -9.86
CA ALA A 54 -6.77 -3.13 -9.20
C ALA A 54 -6.60 -3.68 -7.77
N THR A 55 -5.73 -4.69 -7.59
CA THR A 55 -5.41 -5.24 -6.26
C THR A 55 -4.79 -4.18 -5.34
N TYR A 56 -3.90 -3.34 -5.87
CA TYR A 56 -3.34 -2.21 -5.12
C TYR A 56 -4.42 -1.18 -4.73
N TYR A 57 -5.30 -0.80 -5.66
CA TYR A 57 -6.38 0.12 -5.35
C TYR A 57 -7.36 -0.43 -4.30
N GLU A 58 -7.70 -1.72 -4.37
CA GLU A 58 -8.51 -2.37 -3.32
C GLU A 58 -7.82 -2.27 -1.95
N ALA A 59 -6.50 -2.46 -1.88
CA ALA A 59 -5.75 -2.33 -0.62
C ALA A 59 -5.78 -0.87 -0.09
N VAL A 60 -5.62 0.11 -0.99
CA VAL A 60 -5.71 1.54 -0.66
C VAL A 60 -7.11 1.90 -0.16
N GLU A 61 -8.16 1.41 -0.80
CA GLU A 61 -9.54 1.62 -0.36
C GLU A 61 -9.80 1.01 1.01
N LYS A 62 -9.27 -0.19 1.29
CA LYS A 62 -9.35 -0.81 2.62
C LYS A 62 -8.63 0.03 3.68
N ALA A 63 -7.40 0.47 3.40
CA ALA A 63 -6.62 1.28 4.33
C ALA A 63 -7.30 2.63 4.65
N GLN A 64 -8.00 3.22 3.69
CA GLN A 64 -8.76 4.46 3.90
C GLN A 64 -10.11 4.22 4.61
N SER A 65 -10.82 3.14 4.27
CA SER A 65 -12.14 2.82 4.81
C SER A 65 -12.09 2.41 6.29
N ASP A 66 -10.98 1.83 6.75
CA ASP A 66 -10.75 1.44 8.15
C ASP A 66 -10.40 2.65 9.07
N THR A 67 -10.53 3.87 8.55
CA THR A 67 -10.35 5.13 9.29
C THR A 67 -11.70 5.74 9.71
N GLN A 68 -12.66 4.89 10.13
CA GLN A 68 -13.98 5.32 10.61
C GLN A 68 -14.27 4.88 12.05
#